data_AF-A6PVK5-F1
#
_entry.id   AF-A6PVK5-F1
#
_cell.length_a   1.000
_cell.length_b   1.000
_cell.length_c   1.000
_cell.angle_alpha   90.00
_cell.angle_beta   90.00
_cell.angle_gamma   90.00
#
_symmetry.space_group_name_H-M   'P 1'
#
loop_
_entity.id
_entity.type
_entity.pdbx_description
1 polymer ?
#
loop_
_entity_poly.entity_id
_entity_poly.type
_entity_poly.pdbx_seq_one_letter_code
_entity_poly.pdbx_strand_id
1 'polypeptide(L)'
;MGNWESEGQVGEKGAPAGITGQMNPFEEVPEAHRASPREGTSGGERLQDLVKSKMSETSRTAFGGRRAVPPNNSNAAEDDLPTVELQGVVPRGVNLQEFLNVTSVHLFKERWDTNKVDHHTDKYENNKLIVRRGQSFYVQIDFSRPYDPRRDLFRVEYVIGRYPQENKGTYIPVPIVSELQSGKW
;
A
#
# COMPACT_ATOMS: atom_id res chain seq x y z
N MET A 1 32.73 0.92 58.47
CA MET A 1 33.89 1.27 57.64
C MET A 1 34.04 0.10 56.68
N GLY A 2 33.44 0.09 55.48
CA GLY A 2 33.63 1.01 54.36
C GLY A 2 34.85 0.50 53.56
N ASN A 3 34.84 0.20 52.27
CA ASN A 3 33.92 0.52 51.19
C ASN A 3 33.90 -0.60 50.14
N TRP A 4 32.77 -0.68 49.43
CA TRP A 4 32.56 -1.42 48.20
C TRP A 4 32.98 -0.54 47.02
N GLU A 5 33.79 -1.06 46.09
CA GLU A 5 34.04 -0.41 44.81
C GLU A 5 33.04 -0.91 43.77
N SER A 6 32.40 0.07 43.15
CA SER A 6 31.39 0.01 42.10
C SER A 6 32.07 -0.02 40.73
N GLU A 7 31.74 -0.99 39.89
CA GLU A 7 32.01 -0.90 38.45
C GLU A 7 30.73 -0.59 37.68
N GLY A 8 30.86 0.38 36.78
CA GLY A 8 29.79 1.11 36.14
C GLY A 8 28.99 0.28 35.15
N GLN A 9 27.68 0.44 35.27
CA GLN A 9 26.67 -0.04 34.35
C GLN A 9 26.75 0.79 33.06
N VAL A 10 27.23 0.17 31.98
CA VAL A 10 27.24 0.78 30.64
C VAL A 10 25.81 0.78 30.12
N GLY A 11 25.26 1.98 29.92
CA GLY A 11 23.91 2.19 29.44
C GLY A 11 23.67 1.57 28.07
N GLU A 12 22.61 0.78 27.97
CA GLU A 12 22.04 0.30 26.72
C GLU A 12 21.67 1.48 25.83
N LYS A 13 22.36 1.61 24.70
CA LYS A 13 21.94 2.48 23.61
C LYS A 13 20.75 1.82 22.92
N GLY A 14 19.59 2.47 22.99
CA GLY A 14 18.38 2.05 22.29
C GLY A 14 18.62 1.90 20.79
N ALA A 15 18.35 0.70 20.28
CA ALA A 15 18.40 0.39 18.86
C ALA A 15 17.24 1.08 18.11
N PRO A 16 17.44 1.51 16.85
CA PRO A 16 16.35 2.04 16.04
C PRO A 16 15.37 0.91 15.69
N ALA A 17 14.07 1.18 15.88
CA ALA A 17 12.99 0.26 15.51
C ALA A 17 12.94 0.12 13.98
N GLY A 18 13.49 -0.97 13.46
CA GLY A 18 13.39 -1.35 12.05
C GLY A 18 12.06 -2.03 11.78
N ILE A 19 11.32 -1.54 10.78
CA ILE A 19 10.07 -2.15 10.31
C ILE A 19 10.41 -2.92 9.02
N THR A 20 10.25 -4.23 9.05
CA THR A 20 10.65 -5.15 7.98
C THR A 20 9.43 -5.79 7.34
N GLY A 21 9.41 -5.96 6.02
CA GLY A 21 8.25 -6.50 5.31
C GLY A 21 8.57 -7.59 4.28
N GLN A 22 7.76 -8.66 4.19
CA GLN A 22 8.03 -9.84 3.33
C GLN A 22 6.89 -10.17 2.33
N MET A 23 7.01 -9.85 1.04
CA MET A 23 5.98 -10.11 -0.01
C MET A 23 6.06 -11.49 -0.71
N ASN A 24 5.23 -12.48 -0.39
CA ASN A 24 5.19 -13.74 -1.15
C ASN A 24 4.87 -13.56 -2.67
N PRO A 25 5.35 -14.44 -3.57
CA PRO A 25 5.25 -14.27 -5.02
C PRO A 25 3.87 -14.66 -5.57
N PHE A 26 3.42 -13.95 -6.61
CA PHE A 26 2.30 -14.37 -7.44
C PHE A 26 2.75 -14.59 -8.89
N GLU A 27 2.16 -15.61 -9.50
CA GLU A 27 2.46 -16.23 -10.78
C GLU A 27 1.94 -15.38 -11.95
N GLU A 28 2.76 -15.21 -12.99
CA GLU A 28 2.52 -14.37 -14.16
C GLU A 28 1.76 -15.15 -15.24
N VAL A 29 0.65 -14.60 -15.77
CA VAL A 29 -0.16 -15.23 -16.83
C VAL A 29 -0.08 -14.36 -18.09
N PRO A 30 0.22 -14.91 -19.29
CA PRO A 30 0.51 -14.11 -20.48
C PRO A 30 -0.74 -13.55 -21.16
N GLU A 31 -0.56 -12.37 -21.77
CA GLU A 31 -1.53 -11.51 -22.42
C GLU A 31 -1.97 -12.06 -23.80
N ALA A 32 -3.28 -12.06 -24.08
CA ALA A 32 -3.84 -12.52 -25.36
C ALA A 32 -4.03 -11.36 -26.35
N HIS A 33 -3.49 -11.52 -27.55
CA HIS A 33 -3.51 -10.55 -28.65
C HIS A 33 -4.93 -10.20 -29.13
N ARG A 34 -5.18 -8.90 -29.30
CA ARG A 34 -6.43 -8.29 -29.79
C ARG A 34 -6.44 -8.24 -31.32
N ALA A 35 -7.37 -8.95 -31.96
CA ALA A 35 -7.67 -8.79 -33.39
C ALA A 35 -8.67 -7.65 -33.63
N SER A 36 -8.43 -6.82 -34.65
CA SER A 36 -9.30 -5.72 -35.09
C SER A 36 -10.34 -6.19 -36.13
N PRO A 37 -11.58 -5.68 -36.14
CA PRO A 37 -12.49 -5.88 -37.27
C PRO A 37 -12.39 -4.74 -38.29
N ARG A 38 -12.45 -5.13 -39.58
CA ARG A 38 -12.44 -4.27 -40.77
C ARG A 38 -13.81 -3.63 -41.04
N GLU A 39 -13.77 -2.42 -41.59
CA GLU A 39 -14.91 -1.67 -42.12
C GLU A 39 -15.46 -2.28 -43.43
N GLY A 40 -16.78 -2.15 -43.61
CA GLY A 40 -17.48 -2.39 -44.87
C GLY A 40 -18.71 -1.50 -44.95
N THR A 41 -18.68 -0.55 -45.89
CA THR A 41 -19.74 0.40 -46.26
C THR A 41 -20.84 -0.25 -47.11
N SER A 42 -22.11 0.19 -46.97
CA SER A 42 -22.96 0.68 -48.08
C SER A 42 -24.46 0.75 -47.72
N GLY A 43 -25.01 1.97 -47.75
CA GLY A 43 -26.22 2.30 -48.52
C GLY A 43 -27.60 2.06 -47.90
N GLY A 44 -28.38 3.15 -47.77
CA GLY A 44 -29.85 3.10 -47.81
C GLY A 44 -30.59 4.01 -46.82
N GLU A 45 -30.68 5.31 -47.12
CA GLU A 45 -31.61 6.22 -46.44
C GLU A 45 -33.06 5.96 -46.92
N ARG A 46 -34.00 5.72 -46.01
CA ARG A 46 -35.44 5.95 -46.27
C ARG A 46 -36.25 6.11 -44.99
N LEU A 47 -36.54 7.38 -44.65
CA LEU A 47 -37.83 7.89 -44.14
C LEU A 47 -38.77 6.89 -43.43
N GLN A 48 -38.44 6.47 -42.20
CA GLN A 48 -39.40 5.77 -41.31
C GLN A 48 -39.21 6.06 -39.81
N ASP A 49 -38.09 6.62 -39.34
CA ASP A 49 -37.78 6.61 -37.88
C ASP A 49 -38.17 7.89 -37.11
N LEU A 50 -38.96 8.78 -37.72
CA LEU A 50 -39.55 9.95 -37.06
C LEU A 50 -40.69 9.59 -36.06
N VAL A 51 -40.85 8.31 -35.73
CA VAL A 51 -41.68 7.79 -34.62
C VAL A 51 -40.82 6.96 -33.65
N LYS A 52 -39.63 7.46 -33.33
CA LYS A 52 -38.86 7.05 -32.13
C LYS A 52 -38.50 8.23 -31.24
N SER A 53 -39.32 9.29 -31.29
CA SER A 53 -39.46 10.12 -30.11
C SER A 53 -40.21 9.31 -29.06
N LYS A 54 -39.62 9.20 -27.87
CA LYS A 54 -40.25 8.72 -26.62
C LYS A 54 -40.15 7.21 -26.33
N MET A 55 -38.94 6.67 -26.29
CA MET A 55 -38.65 5.48 -25.47
C MET A 55 -37.44 5.73 -24.57
N SER A 56 -37.77 6.15 -23.35
CA SER A 56 -37.01 5.91 -22.13
C SER A 56 -35.51 6.22 -22.19
N GLU A 57 -35.17 7.49 -21.97
CA GLU A 57 -33.92 7.83 -21.31
C GLU A 57 -34.04 7.49 -19.81
N THR A 58 -34.41 6.22 -19.53
CA THR A 58 -34.23 5.65 -18.21
C THR A 58 -32.79 5.20 -18.20
N SER A 59 -31.94 5.90 -17.45
CA SER A 59 -30.63 5.39 -17.06
C SER A 59 -30.83 3.94 -16.60
N ARG A 60 -30.50 2.97 -17.46
CA ARG A 60 -30.57 1.56 -17.11
C ARG A 60 -29.61 1.39 -15.96
N THR A 61 -30.12 1.01 -14.79
CA THR A 61 -29.32 0.81 -13.58
C THR A 61 -28.11 -0.04 -13.93
N ALA A 62 -26.91 0.54 -13.87
CA ALA A 62 -25.66 -0.16 -14.17
C ALA A 62 -25.28 -1.05 -12.98
N PHE A 63 -26.08 -2.06 -12.69
CA PHE A 63 -25.82 -2.99 -11.60
C PHE A 63 -24.90 -4.12 -12.08
N GLY A 64 -23.67 -4.15 -11.56
CA GLY A 64 -22.67 -5.18 -11.86
C GLY A 64 -22.92 -6.47 -11.07
N GLY A 65 -23.91 -7.28 -11.45
CA GLY A 65 -24.32 -8.47 -10.69
C GLY A 65 -23.35 -9.65 -10.64
N ARG A 66 -22.18 -9.58 -11.31
CA ARG A 66 -21.22 -10.71 -11.36
C ARG A 66 -20.38 -10.84 -10.10
N ARG A 67 -19.96 -9.72 -9.48
CA ARG A 67 -19.10 -9.64 -8.30
C ARG A 67 -19.32 -8.32 -7.57
N ALA A 68 -19.16 -8.31 -6.25
CA ALA A 68 -19.26 -7.09 -5.44
C ALA A 68 -18.11 -6.10 -5.70
N VAL A 69 -16.91 -6.62 -5.99
CA VAL A 69 -15.70 -5.84 -6.29
C VAL A 69 -15.21 -6.23 -7.69
N PRO A 70 -14.86 -5.27 -8.57
CA PRO A 70 -14.25 -5.58 -9.86
C PRO A 70 -12.92 -6.33 -9.71
N PRO A 71 -12.43 -6.99 -10.78
CA PRO A 71 -11.13 -7.68 -10.72
C PRO A 71 -9.98 -6.69 -10.47
N ASN A 72 -9.09 -7.03 -9.54
CA ASN A 72 -7.86 -6.29 -9.29
C ASN A 72 -6.70 -6.93 -10.08
N ASN A 73 -6.47 -6.48 -11.32
CA ASN A 73 -5.56 -7.13 -12.27
C ASN A 73 -4.59 -6.14 -12.96
N SER A 74 -4.43 -4.94 -12.41
CA SER A 74 -3.50 -3.93 -12.93
C SER A 74 -2.68 -3.34 -11.79
N ASN A 75 -1.35 -3.42 -11.92
CA ASN A 75 -0.42 -2.79 -10.99
C ASN A 75 -0.26 -1.27 -11.25
N ALA A 76 -0.71 -0.80 -12.42
CA ALA A 76 -0.66 0.62 -12.78
C ALA A 76 -1.90 1.39 -12.32
N ALA A 77 -2.98 0.69 -11.97
CA ALA A 77 -4.17 1.28 -11.40
C ALA A 77 -4.03 1.36 -9.88
N GLU A 78 -4.44 2.48 -9.30
CA GLU A 78 -4.34 2.75 -7.86
C GLU A 78 -5.72 3.14 -7.31
N ASP A 79 -5.85 3.05 -5.99
CA ASP A 79 -7.00 3.52 -5.21
C ASP A 79 -6.58 4.73 -4.36
N ASP A 80 -7.50 5.67 -4.15
CA ASP A 80 -7.24 6.89 -3.39
C ASP A 80 -7.55 6.66 -1.91
N LEU A 81 -6.51 6.31 -1.13
CA LEU A 81 -6.66 6.08 0.31
C LEU A 81 -6.87 7.40 1.06
N PRO A 82 -7.87 7.47 1.97
CA PRO A 82 -8.10 8.68 2.75
C PRO A 82 -6.93 8.95 3.69
N THR A 83 -6.42 10.19 3.70
CA THR A 83 -5.39 10.61 4.65
C THR A 83 -5.93 10.71 6.09
N VAL A 84 -7.23 10.92 6.24
CA VAL A 84 -7.94 10.95 7.52
C VAL A 84 -9.25 10.19 7.38
N GLU A 85 -9.39 9.08 8.07
CA GLU A 85 -10.62 8.30 8.15
C GLU A 85 -11.11 8.26 9.60
N LEU A 86 -12.19 9.00 9.88
CA LEU A 86 -12.84 9.01 11.19
C LEU A 86 -14.14 8.20 11.10
N GLN A 87 -14.32 7.26 12.02
CA GLN A 87 -15.49 6.39 12.06
C GLN A 87 -16.40 6.77 13.24
N GLY A 88 -17.72 6.83 12.99
CA GLY A 88 -18.72 7.11 14.02
C GLY A 88 -18.92 8.59 14.37
N VAL A 89 -19.50 8.86 15.54
CA VAL A 89 -19.77 10.22 16.02
C VAL A 89 -18.53 10.76 16.72
N VAL A 90 -17.89 11.76 16.12
CA VAL A 90 -16.71 12.43 16.69
C VAL A 90 -17.16 13.65 17.51
N PRO A 91 -16.82 13.73 18.82
CA PRO A 91 -17.11 14.91 19.62
C PRO A 91 -16.50 16.18 19.02
N ARG A 92 -17.16 17.33 19.20
CA ARG A 92 -16.58 18.62 18.82
C ARG A 92 -15.37 18.92 19.71
N GLY A 93 -14.28 19.40 19.11
CA GLY A 93 -13.08 19.83 19.82
C GLY A 93 -12.00 18.76 19.99
N VAL A 94 -12.10 17.61 19.30
CA VAL A 94 -10.97 16.67 19.22
C VAL A 94 -9.76 17.35 18.59
N ASN A 95 -8.59 17.19 19.21
CA ASN A 95 -7.34 17.74 18.73
C ASN A 95 -6.52 16.62 18.06
N LEU A 96 -6.57 16.56 16.73
CA LEU A 96 -5.85 15.53 15.98
C LEU A 96 -4.32 15.71 16.03
N GLN A 97 -3.83 16.89 16.44
CA GLN A 97 -2.40 17.14 16.60
C GLN A 97 -1.79 16.43 17.82
N GLU A 98 -2.61 15.84 18.71
CA GLU A 98 -2.12 15.00 19.82
C GLU A 98 -1.56 13.65 19.33
N PHE A 99 -2.09 13.14 18.22
CA PHE A 99 -1.65 11.90 17.60
C PHE A 99 -0.34 12.09 16.80
N LEU A 100 0.35 10.98 16.55
CA LEU A 100 1.55 10.99 15.73
C LEU A 100 1.20 11.38 14.30
N ASN A 101 1.96 12.32 13.76
CA ASN A 101 1.92 12.69 12.35
C ASN A 101 3.28 12.40 11.74
N VAL A 102 3.30 11.79 10.56
CA VAL A 102 4.54 11.50 9.84
C VAL A 102 5.07 12.78 9.21
N THR A 103 6.34 13.11 9.43
CA THR A 103 7.02 14.26 8.83
C THR A 103 7.89 13.84 7.64
N SER A 104 8.59 12.72 7.74
CA SER A 104 9.40 12.16 6.65
C SER A 104 9.49 10.63 6.73
N VAL A 105 9.71 10.01 5.58
CA VAL A 105 9.96 8.57 5.45
C VAL A 105 11.24 8.36 4.65
N HIS A 106 12.21 7.67 5.25
CA HIS A 106 13.48 7.33 4.62
C HIS A 106 13.51 5.83 4.34
N LEU A 107 13.80 5.49 3.08
CA LEU A 107 13.73 4.10 2.59
C LEU A 107 15.12 3.47 2.38
N PHE A 108 16.20 4.19 2.68
CA PHE A 108 17.60 3.76 2.44
C PHE A 108 17.75 3.08 1.07
N LYS A 109 17.32 3.79 0.02
CA LYS A 109 17.05 3.24 -1.32
C LYS A 109 18.15 3.55 -2.34
N GLU A 110 19.27 4.13 -1.89
CA GLU A 110 20.40 4.40 -2.77
C GLU A 110 21.04 3.08 -3.21
N ARG A 111 21.68 3.08 -4.38
CA ARG A 111 22.25 1.85 -4.96
C ARG A 111 23.36 1.24 -4.09
N TRP A 112 24.00 2.07 -3.28
CA TRP A 112 25.07 1.70 -2.37
C TRP A 112 24.60 1.49 -0.92
N ASP A 113 23.31 1.71 -0.62
CA ASP A 113 22.73 1.43 0.70
C ASP A 113 22.51 -0.07 0.90
N THR A 114 22.49 -0.49 2.16
CA THR A 114 22.31 -1.89 2.59
C THR A 114 21.07 -2.54 2.00
N ASN A 115 19.93 -1.84 1.93
CA ASN A 115 18.71 -2.42 1.38
C ASN A 115 18.88 -2.91 -0.06
N LYS A 116 19.50 -2.13 -0.95
CA LYS A 116 19.67 -2.57 -2.35
C LYS A 116 20.80 -3.57 -2.51
N VAL A 117 21.87 -3.41 -1.75
CA VAL A 117 23.03 -4.31 -1.77
C VAL A 117 22.64 -5.70 -1.25
N ASP A 118 22.05 -5.79 -0.05
CA ASP A 118 21.70 -7.05 0.59
C ASP A 118 20.57 -7.79 -0.14
N HIS A 119 19.65 -7.06 -0.77
CA HIS A 119 18.61 -7.65 -1.61
C HIS A 119 19.08 -7.93 -3.05
N HIS A 120 20.32 -7.61 -3.42
CA HIS A 120 20.86 -7.83 -4.76
C HIS A 120 19.99 -7.17 -5.85
N THR A 121 19.65 -5.90 -5.64
CA THR A 121 18.83 -5.04 -6.51
C THR A 121 19.51 -3.71 -6.84
N ASP A 122 20.78 -3.53 -6.46
CA ASP A 122 21.65 -2.38 -6.73
C ASP A 122 21.93 -2.16 -8.23
N LYS A 123 21.82 -3.22 -9.03
CA LYS A 123 22.08 -3.20 -10.49
C LYS A 123 20.93 -2.67 -11.32
N TYR A 124 19.72 -2.55 -10.77
CA TYR A 124 18.61 -1.96 -11.49
C TYR A 124 18.83 -0.45 -11.62
N GLU A 125 18.74 0.05 -12.85
CA GLU A 125 18.74 1.50 -13.13
C GLU A 125 17.38 2.11 -12.74
N ASN A 126 17.09 2.14 -11.44
CA ASN A 126 15.87 2.66 -10.87
C ASN A 126 16.14 3.27 -9.48
N ASN A 127 15.66 4.49 -9.25
CA ASN A 127 15.87 5.24 -8.00
C ASN A 127 14.84 4.91 -6.90
N LYS A 128 13.81 4.11 -7.18
CA LYS A 128 12.86 3.61 -6.19
C LYS A 128 13.48 2.46 -5.39
N LEU A 129 12.92 2.18 -4.21
CA LEU A 129 13.30 1.01 -3.43
C LEU A 129 12.86 -0.26 -4.18
N ILE A 130 13.75 -1.22 -4.34
CA ILE A 130 13.46 -2.54 -4.90
C ILE A 130 14.01 -3.55 -3.92
N VAL A 131 13.14 -4.38 -3.36
CA VAL A 131 13.50 -5.41 -2.38
C VAL A 131 13.01 -6.77 -2.85
N ARG A 132 13.64 -7.81 -2.32
CA ARG A 132 13.22 -9.20 -2.52
C ARG A 132 12.46 -9.68 -1.30
N ARG A 133 11.41 -10.44 -1.58
CA ARG A 133 10.55 -11.06 -0.58
C ARG A 133 11.26 -12.01 0.37
N GLY A 134 10.67 -12.23 1.54
CA GLY A 134 11.19 -13.17 2.53
C GLY A 134 12.48 -12.72 3.21
N GLN A 135 12.90 -11.48 2.97
CA GLN A 135 14.12 -10.88 3.50
C GLN A 135 13.77 -9.50 4.07
N SER A 136 14.34 -9.17 5.23
CA SER A 136 14.13 -7.89 5.91
C SER A 136 14.90 -6.76 5.25
N PHE A 137 14.31 -5.56 5.29
CA PHE A 137 14.93 -4.30 4.90
C PHE A 137 14.58 -3.21 5.91
N TYR A 138 15.32 -2.10 5.87
CA TYR A 138 15.18 -1.01 6.83
C TYR A 138 14.40 0.16 6.25
N VAL A 139 13.58 0.78 7.10
CA VAL A 139 12.96 2.08 6.85
C VAL A 139 13.05 2.91 8.12
N GLN A 140 13.10 4.22 7.99
CA GLN A 140 13.01 5.15 9.11
C GLN A 140 11.82 6.08 8.88
N ILE A 141 11.02 6.26 9.92
CA ILE A 141 9.86 7.14 9.90
C ILE A 141 10.13 8.24 10.94
N ASP A 142 10.14 9.48 10.48
CA ASP A 142 10.23 10.62 11.36
C ASP A 142 8.80 11.09 11.66
N PHE A 143 8.54 11.38 12.94
CA PHE A 143 7.25 11.82 13.43
C PHE A 143 7.33 13.25 13.97
N SER A 144 6.16 13.89 14.12
CA SER A 144 5.99 15.21 14.74
C SER A 144 6.50 15.28 16.19
N ARG A 145 6.54 14.14 16.89
CA ARG A 145 7.09 13.96 18.24
C ARG A 145 7.64 12.54 18.41
N PRO A 146 8.44 12.27 19.44
CA PRO A 146 8.90 10.90 19.72
C PRO A 146 7.74 9.92 19.89
N TYR A 147 7.92 8.71 19.34
CA TYR A 147 7.03 7.57 19.51
C TYR A 147 7.04 7.10 20.98
N ASP A 148 5.88 7.00 21.60
CA ASP A 148 5.67 6.42 22.93
C ASP A 148 4.81 5.14 22.81
N PRO A 149 5.41 3.94 22.95
CA PRO A 149 4.71 2.66 22.82
C PRO A 149 3.50 2.47 23.76
N ARG A 150 3.35 3.31 24.80
CA ARG A 150 2.26 3.21 25.77
C ARG A 150 0.98 3.90 25.31
N ARG A 151 1.09 4.85 24.39
CA ARG A 151 -0.04 5.66 23.90
C ARG A 151 -0.18 5.68 22.39
N ASP A 152 0.89 5.41 21.67
CA ASP A 152 0.92 5.51 20.22
C ASP A 152 0.79 4.13 19.59
N LEU A 153 -0.06 4.05 18.57
CA LEU A 153 -0.21 2.87 17.75
C LEU A 153 -0.18 3.30 16.29
N PHE A 154 0.67 2.64 15.51
CA PHE A 154 0.71 2.81 14.06
C PHE A 154 1.10 1.48 13.41
N ARG A 155 0.90 1.41 12.10
CA ARG A 155 1.34 0.30 11.25
C ARG A 155 1.77 0.85 9.90
N VAL A 156 2.56 0.08 9.17
CA VAL A 156 2.87 0.37 7.77
C VAL A 156 1.88 -0.37 6.88
N GLU A 157 1.54 0.19 5.73
CA GLU A 157 0.58 -0.43 4.80
C GLU A 157 1.22 -0.51 3.41
N TYR A 158 1.22 -1.71 2.81
CA TYR A 158 1.53 -1.89 1.40
C TYR A 158 0.24 -2.17 0.64
N VAL A 159 0.00 -1.40 -0.42
CA VAL A 159 -1.24 -1.45 -1.19
C VAL A 159 -0.89 -1.53 -2.68
N ILE A 160 -1.58 -2.41 -3.40
CA ILE A 160 -1.38 -2.60 -4.84
C ILE A 160 -2.72 -2.79 -5.58
N GLY A 161 -2.84 -2.10 -6.71
CA GLY A 161 -4.03 -2.15 -7.55
C GLY A 161 -5.15 -1.24 -7.06
N ARG A 162 -6.20 -1.10 -7.88
CA ARG A 162 -7.36 -0.24 -7.61
C ARG A 162 -8.38 -0.83 -6.63
N TYR A 163 -8.36 -2.15 -6.43
CA TYR A 163 -9.32 -2.83 -5.55
C TYR A 163 -8.59 -3.71 -4.53
N PRO A 164 -7.76 -3.10 -3.66
CA PRO A 164 -6.92 -3.83 -2.74
C PRO A 164 -7.78 -4.52 -1.66
N GLN A 165 -7.44 -5.76 -1.33
CA GLN A 165 -8.14 -6.59 -0.35
C GLN A 165 -7.12 -7.39 0.47
N GLU A 166 -7.31 -7.40 1.79
CA GLU A 166 -6.41 -8.07 2.73
C GLU A 166 -6.35 -9.58 2.49
N ASN A 167 -7.51 -10.22 2.34
CA ASN A 167 -7.63 -11.65 2.08
C ASN A 167 -7.07 -12.09 0.72
N LYS A 168 -6.70 -11.14 -0.16
CA LYS A 168 -6.03 -11.38 -1.45
C LYS A 168 -4.55 -11.00 -1.41
N GLY A 169 -4.04 -10.48 -0.29
CA GLY A 169 -2.66 -10.01 -0.18
C GLY A 169 -2.35 -8.77 -1.03
N THR A 170 -3.38 -8.01 -1.44
CA THR A 170 -3.22 -6.76 -2.22
C THR A 170 -3.37 -5.50 -1.35
N TYR A 171 -3.89 -5.68 -0.13
CA TYR A 171 -3.73 -4.76 0.99
C TYR A 171 -2.98 -5.51 2.08
N ILE A 172 -1.85 -4.97 2.55
CA ILE A 172 -0.97 -5.66 3.50
C ILE A 172 -0.71 -4.72 4.69
N PRO A 173 -1.40 -4.92 5.82
CA PRO A 173 -1.09 -4.23 7.06
C PRO A 173 0.13 -4.88 7.74
N VAL A 174 1.16 -4.08 7.99
CA VAL A 174 2.42 -4.52 8.62
C VAL A 174 2.45 -4.03 10.07
N PRO A 175 2.15 -4.91 11.04
CA PRO A 175 2.12 -4.53 12.44
C PRO A 175 3.52 -4.27 13.00
N ILE A 176 3.61 -3.39 13.99
CA ILE A 176 4.83 -3.22 14.78
C ILE A 176 4.88 -4.33 15.82
N VAL A 177 5.92 -5.16 15.79
CA VAL A 177 6.09 -6.33 16.65
C VAL A 177 7.39 -6.24 17.43
N SER A 178 7.45 -6.92 18.58
CA SER A 178 8.68 -7.03 19.37
C SER A 178 9.70 -7.97 18.71
N GLU A 179 9.22 -9.01 18.03
CA GLU A 179 10.04 -10.04 17.40
C GLU A 179 9.46 -10.45 16.05
N LEU A 180 10.34 -10.67 15.08
CA LEU A 180 9.96 -11.07 13.74
C LEU A 180 9.62 -12.56 13.69
N GLN A 181 8.51 -12.90 13.02
CA GLN A 181 8.08 -14.28 12.82
C GLN A 181 8.37 -14.70 11.38
N SER A 182 8.97 -15.89 11.22
CA SER A 182 9.29 -16.43 9.90
C SER A 182 8.02 -16.59 9.05
N GLY A 183 8.07 -16.09 7.81
CA GLY A 183 6.97 -16.19 6.84
C GLY A 183 5.78 -15.27 7.10
N LYS A 184 5.89 -14.31 8.02
CA LYS A 184 4.87 -13.31 8.30
C LYS A 184 5.37 -11.89 8.01
N TRP A 185 4.41 -11.01 7.78
CA TRP A 185 4.61 -9.56 7.84
C TRP A 185 4.69 -9.08 9.28
#